data_AF-A0A5J4PCX9-F1
#
_entry.id   AF-A0A5J4PCX9-F1
#
_cell.length_a   1.000
_cell.length_b   1.000
_cell.length_c   1.000
_cell.angle_alpha   90.00
_cell.angle_beta   90.00
_cell.angle_gamma   90.00
#
_symmetry.space_group_name_H-M   'P 1'
#
loop_
_entity.id
_entity.type
_entity.pdbx_description
1 polymer ?
#
loop_
_entity_poly.entity_id
_entity_poly.type
_entity_poly.pdbx_seq_one_letter_code
_entity_poly.pdbx_strand_id
1 'polypeptide(L)'
;NDPKQMDNIVVGSRNNANIYLHDVARVIDTVEERAQEAYTNGVRGAMIIVQKQSGANSVNIAKQVMNSLPKLQKALPSDVRLGVIMDTSDNITRTINSLTETVLFALLFVVIVVFLFLGRWRATVIICITIPLSLIASFIYLAITGNSLNIISLSSLSIAIGMVVDDAIVVLENVTTHIERGSEPKQAAVHGTNEVAISVTASTLTMFAVFFPLTMITGMTGVLFKQLGWMMCIIMFISLVVSLT
;
A
#
# COMPACT_ATOMS: atom_id res chain seq x y z
N ASN A 1 -28.40 -18.39 37.28
CA ASN A 1 -28.72 -17.40 36.23
C ASN A 1 -30.08 -17.69 35.60
N ASP A 2 -31.08 -17.97 36.43
CA ASP A 2 -32.48 -18.03 35.97
C ASP A 2 -33.11 -16.68 36.36
N PRO A 3 -33.56 -15.85 35.41
CA PRO A 3 -34.22 -14.57 35.65
C PRO A 3 -35.34 -14.63 36.70
N LYS A 4 -36.01 -15.79 36.83
CA LYS A 4 -37.05 -16.04 37.83
C LYS A 4 -36.57 -15.97 39.28
N GLN A 5 -35.26 -16.08 39.51
CA GLN A 5 -34.70 -15.93 40.86
C GLN A 5 -34.68 -14.46 41.31
N MET A 6 -34.73 -13.50 40.37
CA MET A 6 -34.78 -12.08 40.68
C MET A 6 -36.15 -11.65 41.22
N ASP A 7 -37.22 -12.35 40.84
CA ASP A 7 -38.58 -12.06 41.30
C ASP A 7 -38.72 -12.11 42.83
N ASN A 8 -37.95 -12.99 43.48
CA ASN A 8 -38.01 -13.23 44.93
C ASN A 8 -37.07 -12.32 45.75
N ILE A 9 -36.50 -11.27 45.16
CA ILE A 9 -35.66 -10.31 45.87
C ILE A 9 -36.55 -9.40 46.73
N VAL A 10 -36.23 -9.27 48.02
CA VAL A 10 -36.95 -8.36 48.92
C VAL A 10 -36.48 -6.93 48.68
N VAL A 11 -37.40 -6.06 48.27
CA VAL A 11 -37.13 -4.64 47.94
C VAL A 11 -37.50 -3.68 49.09
N GLY A 12 -38.24 -4.16 50.07
CA GLY A 12 -38.60 -3.40 51.26
C GLY A 12 -39.48 -4.21 52.22
N SER A 13 -39.74 -3.66 53.40
CA SER A 13 -40.66 -4.25 54.37
C SER A 13 -41.55 -3.16 54.96
N ARG A 14 -42.85 -3.43 55.06
CA ARG A 14 -43.82 -2.52 55.68
C ARG A 14 -44.78 -3.33 56.55
N ASN A 15 -45.00 -2.88 57.79
CA ASN A 15 -45.84 -3.59 58.78
C ASN A 15 -45.50 -5.09 58.90
N ASN A 16 -44.21 -5.43 58.97
CA ASN A 16 -43.72 -6.80 59.12
C ASN A 16 -44.03 -7.76 57.93
N ALA A 17 -44.48 -7.23 56.80
CA ALA A 17 -44.62 -7.96 55.54
C ALA A 17 -43.49 -7.55 54.57
N ASN A 18 -42.83 -8.55 53.98
CA ASN A 18 -41.83 -8.33 52.95
C ASN A 18 -42.52 -8.01 51.63
N ILE A 19 -42.00 -7.00 50.93
CA ILE A 19 -42.41 -6.64 49.58
C ILE A 19 -41.35 -7.21 48.64
N TYR A 20 -41.78 -8.06 47.70
CA TYR A 20 -40.89 -8.71 46.74
C TYR A 20 -40.81 -7.91 45.45
N LEU A 21 -39.75 -8.12 44.68
CA LEU A 21 -39.53 -7.41 43.41
C LEU A 21 -40.70 -7.62 42.43
N HIS A 22 -41.29 -8.82 42.42
CA HIS A 22 -42.48 -9.12 41.61
C HIS A 22 -43.73 -8.31 42.00
N ASP A 23 -43.80 -7.79 43.23
CA ASP A 23 -44.95 -6.99 43.70
C ASP A 23 -44.93 -5.57 43.13
N VAL A 24 -43.76 -5.09 42.68
CA VAL A 24 -43.55 -3.70 42.27
C VAL A 24 -42.97 -3.52 40.87
N ALA A 25 -42.43 -4.58 40.27
CA ALA A 25 -41.82 -4.56 38.94
C ALA A 25 -42.06 -5.88 38.20
N ARG A 26 -41.99 -5.83 36.87
CA ARG A 26 -42.03 -7.01 36.01
C ARG A 26 -40.62 -7.33 35.52
N VAL A 27 -40.07 -8.46 35.94
CA VAL A 27 -38.80 -8.97 35.41
C VAL A 27 -39.09 -9.74 34.13
N ILE A 28 -38.51 -9.31 33.02
CA ILE A 28 -38.61 -10.00 31.73
C ILE A 28 -37.19 -10.35 31.32
N ASP A 29 -36.95 -11.63 31.07
CA ASP A 29 -35.75 -12.05 30.36
C ASP A 29 -35.93 -11.73 28.89
N THR A 30 -35.39 -10.59 28.50
CA THR A 30 -35.37 -10.14 27.11
C THR A 30 -33.93 -9.99 26.67
N VAL A 31 -33.71 -10.17 25.38
CA VAL A 31 -32.46 -9.72 24.76
C VAL A 31 -32.32 -8.22 24.95
N GLU A 32 -31.08 -7.75 25.16
CA GLU A 32 -30.74 -6.33 25.20
C GLU A 32 -31.42 -5.61 24.03
N GLU A 33 -32.07 -4.47 24.33
CA GLU A 33 -32.74 -3.66 23.32
C GLU A 33 -31.73 -3.32 22.23
N ARG A 34 -31.98 -3.80 21.00
CA ARG A 34 -31.02 -3.63 19.90
C ARG A 34 -30.98 -2.15 19.54
N ALA A 35 -29.99 -1.44 20.11
CA ALA A 35 -29.77 -0.02 19.86
C ALA A 35 -29.53 0.32 18.37
N GLN A 36 -29.19 -0.69 17.55
CA GLN A 36 -28.97 -0.55 16.13
C GLN A 36 -29.52 -1.74 15.35
N GLU A 37 -30.29 -1.44 14.30
CA GLU A 37 -30.70 -2.41 13.29
C GLU A 37 -29.78 -2.29 12.07
N ALA A 38 -29.23 -3.41 11.62
CA ALA A 38 -28.44 -3.46 10.39
C ALA A 38 -29.30 -3.98 9.24
N TYR A 39 -29.31 -3.25 8.13
CA TYR A 39 -29.95 -3.65 6.90
C TYR A 39 -28.90 -3.74 5.78
N THR A 40 -29.00 -4.75 4.93
CA THR A 40 -28.19 -4.88 3.72
C THR A 40 -29.14 -5.11 2.55
N ASN A 41 -29.15 -4.19 1.58
CA ASN A 41 -30.06 -4.21 0.43
C ASN A 41 -31.55 -4.38 0.83
N GLY A 42 -31.98 -3.75 1.92
CA GLY A 42 -33.36 -3.81 2.41
C GLY A 42 -33.72 -5.07 3.22
N VAL A 43 -32.78 -6.02 3.37
CA VAL A 43 -32.96 -7.21 4.20
C VAL A 43 -32.31 -6.99 5.57
N ARG A 44 -33.06 -7.28 6.65
CA ARG A 44 -32.54 -7.19 8.02
C ARG A 44 -31.46 -8.24 8.23
N GLY A 45 -30.32 -7.83 8.78
CA GLY A 45 -29.17 -8.70 8.97
C GLY A 45 -28.32 -8.30 10.16
N ALA A 46 -27.15 -8.92 10.26
CA ALA A 46 -26.11 -8.56 11.22
C ALA A 46 -24.83 -8.25 10.45
N MET A 47 -24.09 -7.24 10.91
CA MET A 47 -22.81 -6.87 10.33
C MET A 47 -21.67 -7.36 11.23
N ILE A 48 -20.72 -8.07 10.64
CA ILE A 48 -19.47 -8.47 11.31
C ILE A 48 -18.34 -7.68 10.66
N ILE A 49 -17.63 -6.89 11.45
CA ILE A 49 -16.49 -6.11 10.99
C ILE A 49 -15.22 -6.85 11.38
N VAL A 50 -14.46 -7.31 10.39
CA VAL A 50 -13.15 -7.92 10.62
C VAL A 50 -12.09 -6.83 10.51
N GLN A 51 -11.40 -6.56 11.61
CA GLN A 51 -10.28 -5.62 11.64
C GLN A 51 -8.96 -6.37 11.66
N LYS A 52 -8.01 -5.93 10.83
CA LYS A 52 -6.65 -6.48 10.86
C LYS A 52 -5.93 -6.04 12.13
N GLN A 53 -5.07 -6.89 12.66
CA GLN A 53 -4.11 -6.49 13.68
C GLN A 53 -3.02 -5.57 13.09
N SER A 54 -2.38 -4.77 13.94
CA SER A 54 -1.27 -3.91 13.51
C SER A 54 -0.13 -4.75 12.92
N GLY A 55 0.49 -4.27 11.83
CA GLY A 55 1.56 -4.99 11.11
C GLY A 55 1.10 -6.20 10.27
N ALA A 56 -0.15 -6.65 10.38
CA ALA A 56 -0.62 -7.80 9.62
C ALA A 56 -1.00 -7.44 8.17
N ASN A 57 -0.78 -8.38 7.24
CA ASN A 57 -1.08 -8.22 5.81
C ASN A 57 -2.59 -8.35 5.54
N SER A 58 -3.21 -7.24 5.11
CA SER A 58 -4.64 -7.17 4.83
C SER A 58 -5.12 -8.17 3.77
N VAL A 59 -4.34 -8.38 2.70
CA VAL A 59 -4.70 -9.27 1.58
C VAL A 59 -4.68 -10.74 2.04
N ASN A 60 -3.67 -11.12 2.82
CA ASN A 60 -3.59 -12.48 3.34
C ASN A 60 -4.73 -12.77 4.32
N ILE A 61 -5.01 -11.84 5.24
CA ILE A 61 -6.14 -11.98 6.19
C ILE A 61 -7.46 -12.11 5.44
N ALA A 62 -7.74 -11.20 4.49
CA ALA A 62 -8.96 -11.26 3.70
C ALA A 62 -9.09 -12.60 2.97
N LYS A 63 -8.01 -13.09 2.35
CA LYS A 63 -7.99 -14.41 1.69
C LYS A 63 -8.31 -15.55 2.66
N GLN A 64 -7.77 -15.53 3.87
CA GLN A 64 -8.06 -16.54 4.90
C GLN A 64 -9.52 -16.50 5.38
N VAL A 65 -10.07 -15.29 5.56
CA VAL A 65 -11.47 -15.09 5.90
C VAL A 65 -12.36 -15.62 4.78
N MET A 66 -12.10 -15.22 3.53
CA MET A 66 -12.84 -15.67 2.34
C MET A 66 -12.78 -17.20 2.17
N ASN A 67 -11.64 -17.82 2.43
CA ASN A 67 -11.51 -19.29 2.39
C ASN A 67 -12.28 -19.99 3.51
N SER A 68 -12.56 -19.29 4.61
CA SER A 68 -13.31 -19.83 5.76
C SER A 68 -14.83 -19.62 5.62
N LEU A 69 -15.26 -18.60 4.86
CA LEU A 69 -16.69 -18.30 4.65
C LEU A 69 -17.50 -19.51 4.15
N PRO A 70 -17.06 -20.32 3.17
CA PRO A 70 -17.83 -21.49 2.72
C PRO A 70 -18.02 -22.54 3.82
N LYS A 71 -17.06 -22.68 4.74
CA LYS A 71 -17.17 -23.61 5.88
C LYS A 71 -18.18 -23.10 6.89
N LEU A 72 -18.16 -21.79 7.17
CA LEU A 72 -19.11 -21.14 8.07
C LEU A 72 -20.53 -21.16 7.48
N GLN A 73 -20.69 -20.90 6.18
CA GLN A 73 -21.99 -20.93 5.50
C GLN A 73 -22.67 -22.31 5.61
N LYS A 74 -21.89 -23.40 5.60
CA LYS A 74 -22.42 -24.76 5.78
C LYS A 74 -22.84 -25.09 7.21
N ALA A 75 -22.27 -24.41 8.19
CA ALA A 75 -22.61 -24.60 9.60
C ALA A 75 -23.83 -23.76 10.02
N LEU A 76 -24.25 -22.81 9.18
CA LEU A 76 -25.38 -21.94 9.46
C LEU A 76 -26.71 -22.56 8.99
N PRO A 77 -27.83 -22.19 9.64
CA PRO A 77 -29.19 -22.51 9.19
C PRO A 77 -29.45 -22.06 7.74
N SER A 78 -30.33 -22.77 7.03
CA SER A 78 -30.61 -22.55 5.60
C SER A 78 -31.22 -21.18 5.26
N ASP A 79 -31.81 -20.51 6.26
CA ASP A 79 -32.38 -19.16 6.17
C ASP A 79 -31.34 -18.05 6.34
N VAL A 80 -30.10 -18.38 6.75
CA VAL A 80 -29.02 -17.41 6.94
C VAL A 80 -28.03 -17.44 5.77
N ARG A 81 -27.84 -16.29 5.13
CA ARG A 81 -26.84 -16.12 4.05
C ARG A 81 -25.75 -15.16 4.49
N LEU A 82 -24.50 -15.60 4.39
CA LEU A 82 -23.33 -14.75 4.54
C LEU A 82 -23.02 -14.06 3.20
N GLY A 83 -22.88 -12.74 3.25
CA GLY A 83 -22.45 -11.91 2.13
C GLY A 83 -21.29 -11.03 2.56
N VAL A 84 -20.41 -10.71 1.61
CA VAL A 84 -19.34 -9.72 1.81
C VAL A 84 -19.86 -8.38 1.31
N ILE A 85 -19.98 -7.41 2.21
CA ILE A 85 -20.46 -6.06 1.88
C ILE A 85 -19.31 -5.19 1.40
N MET A 86 -18.16 -5.26 2.08
CA MET A 86 -16.97 -4.49 1.75
C MET A 86 -15.73 -5.33 2.02
N ASP A 87 -14.85 -5.40 1.02
CA ASP A 87 -13.52 -5.99 1.14
C ASP A 87 -12.48 -4.94 0.73
N THR A 88 -11.71 -4.46 1.70
CA THR A 88 -10.66 -3.48 1.44
C THR A 88 -9.44 -4.09 0.73
N SER A 89 -9.27 -5.41 0.78
CA SER A 89 -8.16 -6.10 0.11
C SER A 89 -8.32 -6.16 -1.41
N ASP A 90 -9.55 -6.13 -1.92
CA ASP A 90 -9.83 -6.10 -3.36
C ASP A 90 -9.27 -4.80 -3.97
N ASN A 91 -9.48 -3.67 -3.31
CA ASN A 91 -8.87 -2.40 -3.72
C ASN A 91 -7.34 -2.48 -3.76
N ILE A 92 -6.71 -3.09 -2.75
CA ILE A 92 -5.24 -3.26 -2.72
C ILE A 92 -4.79 -4.11 -3.92
N THR A 93 -5.45 -5.24 -4.15
CA THR A 93 -5.10 -6.18 -5.22
C THR A 93 -5.29 -5.56 -6.60
N ARG A 94 -6.42 -4.86 -6.83
CA ARG A 94 -6.65 -4.11 -8.07
C ARG A 94 -5.59 -3.05 -8.29
N THR A 95 -5.22 -2.31 -7.25
CA THR A 95 -4.21 -1.25 -7.39
C THR A 95 -2.83 -1.83 -7.70
N ILE A 96 -2.46 -2.99 -7.12
CA ILE A 96 -1.23 -3.72 -7.47
C ILE A 96 -1.26 -4.18 -8.93
N ASN A 97 -2.39 -4.70 -9.40
CA ASN A 97 -2.54 -5.12 -10.80
C ASN A 97 -2.42 -3.93 -11.75
N SER A 98 -3.10 -2.82 -11.45
CA SER A 98 -3.01 -1.59 -12.25
C SER A 98 -1.60 -1.01 -12.25
N LEU A 99 -0.87 -1.06 -11.13
CA LEU A 99 0.54 -0.67 -11.10
C LEU A 99 1.37 -1.57 -12.01
N THR A 100 1.16 -2.89 -11.94
CA THR A 100 1.90 -3.87 -12.76
C THR A 100 1.68 -3.60 -14.25
N GLU A 101 0.44 -3.36 -14.67
CA GLU A 101 0.12 -2.95 -16.04
C GLU A 101 0.76 -1.62 -16.41
N THR A 102 0.70 -0.62 -15.53
CA THR A 102 1.29 0.71 -15.75
C THR A 102 2.80 0.64 -15.92
N VAL A 103 3.48 -0.13 -15.08
CA VAL A 103 4.93 -0.36 -15.16
C VAL A 103 5.28 -1.08 -16.46
N LEU A 104 4.47 -2.05 -16.89
CA LEU A 104 4.69 -2.78 -18.15
C LEU A 104 4.53 -1.85 -19.37
N PHE A 105 3.49 -1.00 -19.38
CA PHE A 105 3.33 0.01 -20.41
C PHE A 105 4.45 1.05 -20.38
N ALA A 106 4.83 1.55 -19.20
CA ALA A 106 5.93 2.50 -19.05
C ALA A 106 7.24 1.91 -19.59
N LEU A 107 7.56 0.66 -19.25
CA LEU A 107 8.74 -0.04 -19.76
C LEU A 107 8.67 -0.19 -21.28
N LEU A 108 7.53 -0.60 -21.83
CA LEU A 108 7.34 -0.71 -23.28
C LEU A 108 7.57 0.63 -24.00
N PHE A 109 6.98 1.73 -23.50
CA PHE A 109 7.14 3.05 -24.11
C PHE A 109 8.56 3.57 -23.97
N VAL A 110 9.20 3.42 -22.81
CA VAL A 110 10.60 3.80 -22.62
C VAL A 110 11.49 3.03 -23.58
N VAL A 111 11.30 1.72 -23.74
CA VAL A 111 12.06 0.90 -24.70
C VAL A 111 11.93 1.42 -26.11
N ILE A 112 10.71 1.71 -26.56
CA ILE A 112 10.46 2.21 -27.93
C ILE A 112 11.16 3.56 -28.15
N VAL A 113 10.97 4.51 -27.23
CA VAL A 113 11.55 5.86 -27.35
C VAL A 113 13.08 5.78 -27.30
N VAL A 114 13.65 5.11 -26.31
CA VAL A 114 15.10 4.95 -26.15
C VAL A 114 15.71 4.24 -27.35
N PHE A 115 15.07 3.18 -27.86
CA PHE A 115 15.55 2.48 -29.05
C PHE A 115 15.54 3.39 -30.27
N LEU A 116 14.53 4.25 -30.43
CA LEU A 116 14.45 5.20 -31.53
C LEU A 116 15.52 6.30 -31.43
N PHE A 117 15.79 6.80 -30.23
CA PHE A 117 16.81 7.84 -30.01
C PHE A 117 18.24 7.30 -30.09
N LEU A 118 18.55 6.18 -29.44
CA LEU A 118 19.91 5.63 -29.38
C LEU A 118 20.24 4.70 -30.55
N GLY A 119 19.25 4.12 -31.24
CA GLY A 119 19.44 3.21 -32.37
C GLY A 119 20.18 1.89 -32.04
N ARG A 120 20.52 1.64 -30.77
CA ARG A 120 21.38 0.53 -30.33
C ARG A 120 20.70 -0.32 -29.27
N TRP A 121 20.33 -1.54 -29.64
CA TRP A 121 19.64 -2.50 -28.77
C TRP A 121 20.34 -2.75 -27.42
N ARG A 122 21.69 -2.74 -27.40
CA ARG A 122 22.47 -2.94 -26.16
C ARG A 122 22.24 -1.84 -25.13
N ALA A 123 22.19 -0.58 -25.56
CA ALA A 123 21.96 0.55 -24.68
C ALA A 123 20.52 0.53 -24.13
N THR A 124 19.55 0.16 -24.98
CA THR A 124 18.16 -0.02 -24.57
C THR A 124 18.00 -1.09 -23.49
N VAL A 125 18.71 -2.21 -23.59
CA VAL A 125 18.65 -3.29 -22.58
C VAL A 125 19.17 -2.83 -21.21
N ILE A 126 20.20 -1.98 -21.17
CA ILE A 126 20.71 -1.44 -19.90
C ILE A 126 19.62 -0.63 -19.19
N ILE A 127 18.91 0.24 -19.92
CA ILE A 127 17.80 1.03 -19.37
C ILE A 127 16.63 0.15 -18.91
N CYS A 128 16.34 -0.94 -19.65
CA CYS A 128 15.33 -1.91 -19.25
C CYS A 128 15.61 -2.56 -17.89
N ILE A 129 16.89 -2.71 -17.53
CA ILE A 129 17.31 -3.33 -16.27
C ILE A 129 17.29 -2.31 -15.12
N THR A 130 17.59 -1.04 -15.42
CA THR A 130 17.59 0.05 -14.43
C THR A 130 16.20 0.26 -13.80
N ILE A 131 15.13 0.22 -14.60
CA ILE A 131 13.76 0.47 -14.10
C ILE A 131 13.33 -0.57 -13.04
N PRO A 132 13.38 -1.89 -13.29
CA PRO A 132 13.06 -2.90 -12.28
C PRO A 132 13.95 -2.81 -11.05
N LEU A 133 15.24 -2.47 -11.21
CA LEU A 133 16.17 -2.36 -10.08
C LEU A 133 15.74 -1.24 -9.11
N SER A 134 15.33 -0.09 -9.64
CA SER A 134 14.80 1.03 -8.85
C SER A 134 13.44 0.71 -8.20
N LEU A 135 12.60 -0.10 -8.84
CA LEU A 135 11.37 -0.61 -8.22
C LEU A 135 11.66 -1.55 -7.04
N ILE A 136 12.60 -2.48 -7.22
CA ILE A 136 13.03 -3.41 -6.16
C ILE A 136 13.54 -2.62 -4.96
N ALA A 137 14.38 -1.60 -5.18
CA ALA A 137 14.85 -0.68 -4.15
C ALA A 137 13.71 -0.03 -3.35
N SER A 138 12.66 0.41 -4.03
CA SER A 138 11.47 0.99 -3.42
C SER A 138 10.72 -0.01 -2.52
N PHE A 139 10.59 -1.26 -2.98
CA PHE A 139 9.94 -2.32 -2.22
C PHE A 139 10.78 -2.72 -1.00
N ILE A 140 12.11 -2.74 -1.12
CA ILE A 140 13.03 -2.97 0.01
C ILE A 140 12.81 -1.88 1.08
N TYR A 141 12.71 -0.62 0.68
CA TYR A 141 12.41 0.46 1.62
C TYR A 141 11.08 0.27 2.35
N LEU A 142 10.01 -0.06 1.62
CA LEU A 142 8.69 -0.33 2.23
C LEU A 142 8.77 -1.50 3.21
N ALA A 143 9.47 -2.57 2.84
CA ALA A 143 9.65 -3.74 3.69
C ALA A 143 10.40 -3.41 4.99
N ILE A 144 11.49 -2.63 4.92
CA ILE A 144 12.28 -2.23 6.10
C ILE A 144 11.48 -1.31 7.02
N THR A 145 10.71 -0.38 6.45
CA THR A 145 9.92 0.58 7.24
C THR A 145 8.58 0.02 7.74
N GLY A 146 8.24 -1.21 7.36
CA GLY A 146 6.94 -1.82 7.68
C GLY A 146 5.76 -1.11 7.01
N ASN A 147 6.02 -0.27 6.01
CA ASN A 147 5.00 0.44 5.26
C ASN A 147 4.35 -0.49 4.24
N SER A 148 3.06 -0.29 3.99
CA SER A 148 2.32 -1.05 3.00
C SER A 148 2.27 -0.33 1.65
N LEU A 149 2.04 -1.09 0.58
CA LEU A 149 1.65 -0.52 -0.70
C LEU A 149 0.27 0.12 -0.57
N ASN A 150 0.24 1.42 -0.81
CA ASN A 150 -0.94 2.26 -0.82
C ASN A 150 -0.86 3.27 -1.98
N ILE A 151 -1.93 4.02 -2.19
CA ILE A 151 -2.04 5.00 -3.27
C ILE A 151 -0.85 5.98 -3.27
N ILE A 152 -0.41 6.45 -2.11
CA ILE A 152 0.73 7.39 -2.01
C ILE A 152 2.02 6.75 -2.47
N SER A 153 2.36 5.57 -1.97
CA SER A 153 3.57 4.85 -2.41
C SER A 153 3.56 4.54 -3.90
N LEU A 154 2.39 4.25 -4.46
CA LEU A 154 2.25 3.94 -5.88
C LEU A 154 2.40 5.19 -6.75
N SER A 155 1.83 6.32 -6.31
CA SER A 155 2.06 7.60 -6.96
C SER A 155 3.54 7.98 -6.92
N SER A 156 4.22 7.80 -5.78
CA SER A 156 5.67 8.04 -5.67
C SER A 156 6.46 7.17 -6.63
N LEU A 157 6.16 5.87 -6.72
CA LEU A 157 6.77 4.95 -7.67
C LEU A 157 6.58 5.41 -9.11
N SER A 158 5.35 5.79 -9.49
CA SER A 158 5.03 6.23 -10.84
C SER A 158 5.83 7.46 -11.25
N ILE A 159 6.00 8.43 -10.35
CA ILE A 159 6.78 9.65 -10.61
C ILE A 159 8.28 9.30 -10.65
N ALA A 160 8.73 8.44 -9.74
CA ALA A 160 10.14 8.05 -9.64
C ALA A 160 10.66 7.31 -10.87
N ILE A 161 9.84 6.48 -11.53
CA ILE A 161 10.22 5.78 -12.77
C ILE A 161 10.71 6.77 -13.84
N GLY A 162 10.03 7.92 -14.00
CA GLY A 162 10.45 8.94 -14.97
C GLY A 162 11.80 9.56 -14.61
N MET A 163 12.03 9.83 -13.33
CA MET A 163 13.28 10.44 -12.85
C MET A 163 14.48 9.47 -12.92
N VAL A 164 14.25 8.19 -12.62
CA VAL A 164 15.30 7.15 -12.68
C VAL A 164 15.84 6.96 -14.09
N VAL A 165 14.94 7.01 -15.08
CA VAL A 165 15.31 6.77 -16.47
C VAL A 165 16.17 7.91 -17.02
N ASP A 166 15.93 9.16 -16.57
CA ASP A 166 16.67 10.34 -17.02
C ASP A 166 18.18 10.23 -16.71
N ASP A 167 18.54 9.91 -15.46
CA ASP A 167 19.94 9.74 -15.04
C ASP A 167 20.67 8.69 -15.90
N ALA A 168 20.01 7.54 -16.13
CA ALA A 168 20.58 6.45 -16.91
C ALA A 168 20.73 6.81 -18.39
N ILE A 169 19.76 7.54 -18.96
CA ILE A 169 19.82 8.00 -20.36
C ILE A 169 21.01 8.95 -20.55
N VAL A 170 21.16 9.96 -19.68
CA VAL A 170 22.24 10.97 -19.79
C VAL A 170 23.63 10.31 -19.77
N VAL A 171 23.85 9.35 -18.86
CA VAL A 171 25.12 8.61 -18.79
C VAL A 171 25.32 7.76 -20.03
N LEU A 172 24.32 6.97 -20.44
CA LEU A 172 24.44 6.09 -21.60
C LEU A 172 24.63 6.84 -22.91
N GLU A 173 23.95 7.97 -23.09
CA GLU A 173 24.09 8.83 -24.26
C GLU A 173 25.53 9.37 -24.35
N ASN A 174 26.10 9.84 -23.24
CA ASN A 174 27.46 10.35 -23.26
C ASN A 174 28.50 9.25 -23.52
N VAL A 175 28.32 8.07 -22.92
CA VAL A 175 29.17 6.89 -23.20
C VAL A 175 29.05 6.47 -24.66
N THR A 176 27.84 6.43 -25.21
CA THR A 176 27.59 6.06 -26.61
C THR A 176 28.23 7.06 -27.57
N THR A 177 28.14 8.35 -27.26
CA THR A 177 28.77 9.43 -28.02
C THR A 177 30.30 9.28 -28.05
N HIS A 178 30.93 8.88 -26.94
CA HIS A 178 32.37 8.60 -26.91
C HIS A 178 32.78 7.40 -27.77
N ILE A 179 31.95 6.34 -27.79
CA ILE A 179 32.16 5.18 -28.65
C ILE A 179 32.06 5.58 -30.13
N GLU A 180 31.09 6.42 -30.48
CA GLU A 180 30.91 6.90 -31.86
C GLU A 180 32.05 7.82 -32.32
N ARG A 181 32.65 8.57 -31.40
CA ARG A 181 33.88 9.36 -31.63
C ARG A 181 35.15 8.51 -31.74
N GLY A 182 35.04 7.18 -31.66
CA GLY A 182 36.14 6.24 -31.87
C GLY A 182 36.84 5.76 -30.60
N SER A 183 36.31 6.06 -29.40
CA SER A 183 36.87 5.56 -28.15
C SER A 183 36.56 4.08 -27.96
N GLU A 184 37.49 3.32 -27.36
CA GLU A 184 37.19 1.94 -26.95
C GLU A 184 36.06 1.91 -25.90
N PRO A 185 35.15 0.90 -25.93
CA PRO A 185 33.99 0.86 -25.04
C PRO A 185 34.30 1.02 -23.55
N LYS A 186 35.40 0.43 -23.08
CA LYS A 186 35.82 0.54 -21.67
C LYS A 186 36.27 1.96 -21.32
N GLN A 187 37.02 2.61 -22.22
CA GLN A 187 37.48 3.98 -22.00
C GLN A 187 36.34 4.98 -22.16
N ALA A 188 35.42 4.73 -23.10
CA ALA A 188 34.22 5.51 -23.30
C ALA A 188 33.30 5.47 -22.06
N ALA A 189 33.16 4.31 -21.41
CA ALA A 189 32.41 4.19 -20.17
C ALA A 189 33.02 5.05 -19.06
N VAL A 190 34.33 4.98 -18.85
CA VAL A 190 35.00 5.75 -17.78
C VAL A 190 34.97 7.26 -18.04
N HIS A 191 35.31 7.71 -19.25
CA HIS A 191 35.32 9.14 -19.57
C HIS A 191 33.90 9.70 -19.68
N GLY A 192 33.01 8.97 -20.36
CA GLY A 192 31.63 9.37 -20.56
C GLY A 192 30.87 9.53 -19.25
N THR A 193 31.03 8.58 -18.32
CA THR A 193 30.42 8.68 -16.99
C THR A 193 31.04 9.81 -16.17
N ASN A 194 32.38 9.96 -16.13
CA ASN A 194 33.03 11.01 -15.33
C ASN A 194 32.67 12.44 -15.79
N GLU A 195 32.47 12.66 -17.08
CA GLU A 195 32.12 13.97 -17.61
C GLU A 195 30.73 14.42 -17.14
N VAL A 196 29.75 13.51 -17.09
CA VAL A 196 28.37 13.84 -16.67
C VAL A 196 28.11 13.60 -15.19
N ALA A 197 29.01 12.93 -14.46
CA ALA A 197 28.81 12.56 -13.06
C ALA A 197 28.43 13.75 -12.17
N ILE A 198 29.07 14.90 -12.38
CA ILE A 198 28.77 16.12 -11.62
C ILE A 198 27.36 16.63 -11.92
N SER A 199 26.95 16.64 -13.19
CA SER A 199 25.59 17.05 -13.61
C SER A 199 24.51 16.15 -13.03
N VAL A 200 24.67 14.82 -13.15
CA VAL A 200 23.68 13.85 -12.66
C VAL A 200 23.58 13.91 -11.13
N THR A 201 24.72 14.03 -10.45
CA THR A 201 24.75 14.21 -8.98
C THR A 201 24.08 15.51 -8.56
N ALA A 202 24.32 16.63 -9.26
CA ALA A 202 23.70 17.92 -8.96
C ALA A 202 22.18 17.92 -9.19
N SER A 203 21.72 17.27 -10.26
CA SER A 203 20.30 17.06 -10.54
C SER A 203 19.63 16.25 -9.41
N THR A 204 20.25 15.13 -9.04
CA THR A 204 19.79 14.29 -7.92
C THR A 204 19.71 15.10 -6.62
N LEU A 205 20.74 15.89 -6.31
CA LEU A 205 20.77 16.69 -5.08
C LEU A 205 19.69 17.78 -5.06
N THR A 206 19.33 18.33 -6.22
CA THR A 206 18.22 19.28 -6.36
C THR A 206 16.89 18.61 -6.03
N MET A 207 16.70 17.37 -6.47
CA MET A 207 15.51 16.60 -6.11
C MET A 207 15.49 16.23 -4.62
N PHE A 208 16.64 15.96 -4.01
CA PHE A 208 16.73 15.87 -2.55
C PHE A 208 16.27 17.16 -1.88
N ALA A 209 16.69 18.33 -2.38
CA ALA A 209 16.25 19.61 -1.83
C ALA A 209 14.73 19.83 -1.94
N VAL A 210 14.07 19.23 -2.94
CA VAL A 210 12.61 19.29 -3.13
C VAL A 210 11.86 18.28 -2.24
N PHE A 211 12.29 17.02 -2.22
CA PHE A 211 11.55 15.94 -1.57
C PHE A 211 11.92 15.70 -0.11
N PHE A 212 13.16 16.00 0.30
CA PHE A 212 13.59 15.82 1.68
C PHE A 212 12.80 16.67 2.68
N PRO A 213 12.50 17.96 2.43
CA PRO A 213 11.69 18.78 3.35
C PRO A 213 10.28 18.22 3.58
N LEU A 214 9.70 17.51 2.59
CA LEU A 214 8.39 16.87 2.74
C LEU A 214 8.36 15.82 3.85
N THR A 215 9.51 15.25 4.20
CA THR A 215 9.63 14.30 5.31
C THR A 215 9.47 14.94 6.70
N MET A 216 9.63 16.26 6.78
CA MET A 216 9.58 17.04 8.02
C MET A 216 8.19 17.65 8.28
N ILE A 217 7.25 17.49 7.34
CA ILE A 217 5.87 17.96 7.49
C ILE A 217 5.19 17.15 8.60
N THR A 218 4.51 17.85 9.51
CA THR A 218 3.79 17.26 10.65
C THR A 218 2.26 17.27 10.42
N GLY A 219 1.52 16.62 11.32
CA GLY A 219 0.06 16.49 11.24
C GLY A 219 -0.41 15.34 10.32
N MET A 220 -1.73 15.26 10.10
CA MET A 220 -2.33 14.20 9.26
C MET A 220 -1.79 14.22 7.82
N THR A 221 -1.64 15.41 7.26
CA THR A 221 -1.04 15.62 5.93
C THR A 221 0.43 15.19 5.89
N GLY A 222 1.16 15.39 6.99
CA GLY A 222 2.55 14.96 7.14
C GLY A 222 2.75 13.44 7.04
N VAL A 223 1.78 12.62 7.46
CA VAL A 223 1.87 11.16 7.33
C VAL A 223 1.96 10.74 5.87
N LEU A 224 1.18 11.38 4.99
CA LEU A 224 1.17 11.11 3.55
C LEU A 224 2.46 11.61 2.89
N PHE A 225 2.84 12.87 3.14
CA PHE A 225 4.04 13.46 2.53
C PHE A 225 5.34 12.86 3.03
N LYS A 226 5.39 12.38 4.28
CA LYS A 226 6.56 11.70 4.82
C LYS A 226 6.85 10.40 4.08
N GLN A 227 5.82 9.62 3.77
CA GLN A 227 5.98 8.41 2.96
C GLN A 227 6.46 8.74 1.55
N LEU A 228 5.89 9.77 0.91
CA LEU A 228 6.30 10.21 -0.41
C LEU A 228 7.75 10.70 -0.44
N GLY A 229 8.12 11.60 0.48
CA GLY A 229 9.45 12.21 0.53
C GLY A 229 10.56 11.19 0.73
N TRP A 230 10.41 10.28 1.72
CA TRP A 230 11.41 9.25 1.97
C TRP A 230 11.56 8.27 0.81
N MET A 231 10.43 7.86 0.21
CA MET A 231 10.44 6.95 -0.93
C MET A 231 11.19 7.57 -2.11
N MET A 232 10.92 8.84 -2.43
CA MET A 232 11.64 9.56 -3.50
C MET A 232 13.13 9.67 -3.22
N CYS A 233 13.51 10.14 -2.03
CA CYS A 233 14.92 10.27 -1.66
C CYS A 233 15.70 8.97 -1.83
N ILE A 234 15.13 7.84 -1.43
CA ILE A 234 15.81 6.54 -1.51
C ILE A 234 15.88 6.04 -2.95
N ILE A 235 14.82 6.19 -3.73
CA ILE A 235 14.83 5.76 -5.14
C ILE A 235 15.86 6.57 -5.92
N MET A 236 15.91 7.89 -5.72
CA MET A 236 16.84 8.75 -6.42
C MET A 236 18.30 8.52 -5.99
N PHE A 237 18.52 8.24 -4.70
CA PHE A 237 19.84 7.81 -4.24
C PHE A 237 20.32 6.56 -4.98
N ILE A 238 19.45 5.56 -5.09
CA ILE A 238 19.79 4.29 -5.73
C ILE A 238 19.92 4.47 -7.24
N SER A 239 19.08 5.31 -7.86
CA SER A 239 19.22 5.70 -9.27
C SER A 239 20.60 6.27 -9.56
N LEU A 240 21.04 7.25 -8.76
CA LEU A 240 22.35 7.87 -8.90
C LEU A 240 23.47 6.82 -8.80
N VAL A 241 23.42 5.96 -7.78
CA VAL A 241 24.40 4.87 -7.62
C VAL A 241 24.39 3.94 -8.83
N VAL A 242 23.22 3.47 -9.28
CA VAL A 242 23.10 2.56 -10.43
C VAL A 242 23.55 3.22 -11.74
N SER A 243 23.31 4.51 -11.93
CA SER A 243 23.72 5.22 -13.13
C SER A 243 25.24 5.42 -13.22
N LEU A 244 25.92 5.53 -12.08
CA LEU A 244 27.36 5.79 -12.00
C LEU A 244 28.23 4.54 -11.82
N THR A 245 27.62 3.36 -11.59
CA THR A 245 28.33 2.09 -11.32
C THR A 245 28.06 1.06 -12.41
#